data_AF-A0A314XWU4-F1
#
_entry.id   AF-A0A314XWU4-F1
#
_cell.length_a   1.000
_cell.length_b   1.000
_cell.length_c   1.000
_cell.angle_alpha   90.00
_cell.angle_beta   90.00
_cell.angle_gamma   90.00
#
_symmetry.space_group_name_H-M   'P 1'
#
loop_
_entity.id
_entity.type
_entity.pdbx_description
1 polymer ?
#
loop_
_entity_poly.entity_id
_entity_poly.type
_entity_poly.pdbx_seq_one_letter_code
_entity_poly.pdbx_strand_id
1 'polypeptide(L)'
;MSSCQDCVRLYEPFKNMSSDSKPFVMPNLPGEIKMTGAQVPYFLKENIDNDLTQLMKRAQESGIVVNSFYELEPAYADYYTKVLGRKARHIGPLSLCNRGNEEKS
;
A
#
# COMPACT_ATOMS: atom_id res chain seq x y z
N MET A 1 -1.73 -3.22 -3.04
CA MET A 1 -2.35 -2.56 -1.85
C MET A 1 -1.40 -1.70 -0.98
N SER A 2 -0.13 -1.50 -1.34
CA SER A 2 0.77 -0.56 -0.64
C SER A 2 0.62 0.89 -1.10
N SER A 3 0.35 1.10 -2.39
CA SER A 3 0.25 2.42 -3.03
C SER A 3 -0.78 3.35 -2.38
N CYS A 4 -1.97 2.85 -2.03
CA CYS A 4 -3.00 3.67 -1.39
C CYS A 4 -2.54 4.20 -0.02
N GLN A 5 -1.92 3.35 0.79
CA GLN A 5 -1.43 3.74 2.11
C GLN A 5 -0.35 4.82 2.00
N ASP A 6 0.57 4.70 1.03
CA ASP A 6 1.59 5.72 0.77
C ASP A 6 0.97 7.04 0.31
N CYS A 7 -0.06 7.00 -0.55
CA CYS A 7 -0.76 8.22 -0.98
C CYS A 7 -1.51 8.90 0.17
N VAL A 8 -2.16 8.12 1.05
CA VAL A 8 -2.81 8.66 2.26
C VAL A 8 -1.79 9.35 3.16
N ARG A 9 -0.60 8.76 3.34
CA ARG A 9 0.48 9.34 4.15
C ARG A 9 1.05 10.63 3.54
N LEU A 10 1.27 10.64 2.22
CA LEU A 10 1.93 11.76 1.54
C LEU A 10 1.03 12.97 1.33
N TYR A 11 -0.24 12.73 0.99
CA TYR A 11 -1.15 13.80 0.56
C TYR A 11 -2.23 14.13 1.58
N GLU A 12 -2.40 13.29 2.60
CA GLU A 12 -3.33 13.48 3.72
C GLU A 12 -4.74 13.98 3.31
N PRO A 13 -5.37 13.37 2.29
CA PRO A 13 -6.63 13.87 1.70
C PRO A 13 -7.81 13.89 2.69
N PHE A 14 -7.65 13.22 3.84
CA PHE A 14 -8.65 13.11 4.89
C PHE A 14 -8.67 14.30 5.87
N LYS A 15 -7.63 15.15 5.92
CA LYS A 15 -7.49 16.19 6.97
C LYS A 15 -8.63 17.23 7.02
N ASN A 16 -9.25 17.52 5.89
CA ASN A 16 -10.28 18.57 5.78
C ASN A 16 -11.70 18.00 5.63
N MET A 17 -11.92 16.75 6.02
CA MET A 17 -13.24 16.14 5.91
C MET A 17 -14.14 16.56 7.06
N SER A 18 -15.34 17.02 6.71
CA SER A 18 -16.39 17.34 7.67
C SER A 18 -17.02 16.10 8.31
N SER A 19 -16.80 14.91 7.75
CA SER A 19 -17.36 13.65 8.23
C SER A 19 -16.56 12.45 7.72
N ASP A 20 -16.38 11.44 8.57
CA ASP A 20 -15.69 10.19 8.25
C ASP A 20 -16.46 9.30 7.26
N SER A 21 -17.78 9.52 7.07
CA SER A 21 -18.59 8.77 6.10
C SER A 21 -18.58 9.39 4.70
N LYS A 22 -18.14 10.64 4.57
CA LYS A 22 -18.09 11.33 3.27
C LYS A 22 -16.95 10.75 2.43
N PRO A 23 -17.21 10.32 1.18
CA PRO A 23 -16.16 9.82 0.31
C PRO A 23 -15.30 10.96 -0.23
N PHE A 24 -14.02 10.67 -0.43
CA PHE A 24 -13.02 11.50 -1.10
C PHE A 24 -12.28 10.69 -2.16
N VAL A 25 -11.76 11.36 -3.17
CA VAL A 25 -10.96 10.73 -4.24
C VAL A 25 -9.50 10.70 -3.81
N MET A 26 -8.86 9.55 -3.96
CA MET A 26 -7.44 9.39 -3.70
C MET A 26 -6.61 10.13 -4.75
N PRO A 27 -5.74 11.07 -4.34
CA PRO A 27 -4.91 11.79 -5.29
C PRO A 27 -3.80 10.90 -5.83
N ASN A 28 -3.43 11.15 -7.09
CA ASN A 28 -2.24 10.60 -7.75
C ASN A 28 -2.18 9.07 -7.90
N LEU A 29 -3.26 8.33 -7.68
CA LEU A 29 -3.31 6.90 -7.99
C LEU A 29 -3.64 6.64 -9.47
N PRO A 30 -3.21 5.49 -10.03
CA PRO A 30 -3.71 5.02 -11.31
C PRO A 30 -5.23 4.76 -11.26
N GLY A 31 -6.02 5.66 -11.84
CA GLY A 31 -7.48 5.58 -11.86
C GLY A 31 -8.15 6.26 -10.65
N GLU A 32 -9.48 6.35 -10.72
CA GLU A 32 -10.28 7.01 -9.68
C GLU A 32 -10.65 6.01 -8.57
N ILE A 33 -9.96 6.13 -7.42
CA ILE A 33 -10.29 5.37 -6.21
C ILE A 33 -10.96 6.31 -5.21
N LYS A 34 -12.14 5.91 -4.72
CA LYS A 34 -12.84 6.62 -3.65
C LYS A 34 -12.66 5.88 -2.34
N MET A 35 -12.38 6.63 -1.28
CA MET A 35 -12.30 6.14 0.09
C MET A 35 -13.12 7.05 1.01
N THR A 36 -13.55 6.53 2.15
CA THR A 36 -14.11 7.35 3.23
C THR A 36 -13.08 7.55 4.33
N GLY A 37 -13.28 8.56 5.19
CA GLY A 37 -12.43 8.74 6.36
C GLY A 37 -12.39 7.50 7.25
N ALA A 38 -13.51 6.79 7.41
CA ALA A 38 -13.56 5.55 8.17
C ALA A 38 -12.63 4.43 7.64
N GLN A 39 -12.24 4.46 6.36
CA GLN A 39 -11.31 3.49 5.77
C GLN A 39 -9.84 3.87 5.93
N VAL A 40 -9.53 5.07 6.43
CA VAL A 40 -8.16 5.51 6.72
C VAL A 40 -7.70 4.91 8.04
N PRO A 41 -6.53 4.23 8.09
CA PRO A 41 -6.00 3.67 9.33
C PRO A 41 -5.86 4.72 10.44
N TYR A 42 -6.33 4.39 11.65
CA TYR A 42 -6.34 5.31 12.80
C TYR A 42 -4.97 5.92 13.13
N PHE A 43 -3.91 5.11 13.10
CA PHE A 43 -2.56 5.59 13.38
C PHE A 43 -2.03 6.63 12.37
N LEU A 44 -2.60 6.69 11.16
CA LEU A 44 -2.31 7.74 10.18
C LEU A 44 -3.09 9.01 10.46
N LYS A 45 -4.33 8.90 10.94
CA LYS A 45 -5.15 10.08 11.27
C LYS A 45 -4.56 10.86 12.43
N GLU A 46 -4.19 10.15 13.49
CA GLU A 46 -3.71 10.74 14.75
C GLU A 46 -2.22 11.10 14.71
N ASN A 47 -1.53 10.87 13.58
CA ASN A 47 -0.07 11.08 13.46
C ASN A 47 0.71 10.45 14.64
N ILE A 48 0.31 9.24 15.04
CA ILE A 48 0.94 8.55 16.18
C ILE A 48 2.41 8.32 15.85
N ASP A 49 3.31 8.84 16.68
CA ASP A 49 4.73 8.57 16.60
C ASP A 49 5.17 7.80 17.84
N ASN A 50 5.19 6.47 17.71
CA ASN A 50 5.65 5.51 18.71
C ASN A 50 6.60 4.49 18.08
N ASP A 51 7.21 3.64 18.91
CA ASP A 51 8.18 2.63 18.48
C ASP A 51 7.69 1.76 17.32
N LEU A 52 6.41 1.37 17.31
CA LEU A 52 5.81 0.57 16.25
C LEU A 52 5.75 1.34 14.92
N THR A 53 5.27 2.58 14.95
CA THR A 53 5.19 3.41 13.74
C THR A 53 6.57 3.78 13.21
N GLN A 54 7.56 3.99 14.08
CA GLN A 54 8.95 4.20 13.70
C GLN A 54 9.58 2.94 13.10
N LEU A 55 9.30 1.76 13.69
CA LEU A 55 9.73 0.48 13.14
C LEU A 55 9.15 0.24 11.75
N MET A 56 7.87 0.53 11.54
CA MET A 56 7.24 0.45 10.22
C MET A 56 7.88 1.40 9.21
N LYS A 57 8.18 2.66 9.59
CA LYS A 57 8.87 3.62 8.73
C LYS A 57 10.25 3.07 8.31
N ARG A 58 11.07 2.59 9.25
CA ARG A 58 12.39 2.00 8.97
C ARG A 58 12.32 0.74 8.11
N ALA A 59 11.32 -0.11 8.34
CA ALA A 59 11.11 -1.31 7.53
C ALA A 59 10.83 -0.96 6.07
N GLN A 60 10.08 0.11 5.80
CA GLN A 60 9.80 0.59 4.44
C GLN A 60 11.05 1.11 3.71
N GLU A 61 12.04 1.67 4.42
CA GLU A 61 13.29 2.18 3.83
C GLU A 61 14.15 1.06 3.24
N SER A 62 14.07 -0.14 3.83
CA SER A 62 14.81 -1.33 3.37
C SER A 62 14.22 -1.92 2.07
N GLY A 63 13.05 -1.46 1.66
CA GLY A 63 12.29 -1.97 0.52
C GLY A 63 11.25 -3.00 0.91
N ILE A 64 10.31 -3.25 0.00
CA ILE A 64 9.09 -4.01 0.27
C ILE A 64 9.04 -5.24 -0.62
N VAL A 65 8.76 -6.38 0.00
CA VAL A 65 8.46 -7.64 -0.70
C VAL A 65 6.95 -7.75 -0.85
N VAL A 66 6.48 -7.88 -2.09
CA VAL A 66 5.05 -7.92 -2.41
C VAL A 66 4.70 -9.33 -2.87
N ASN A 67 3.75 -9.97 -2.18
CA ASN A 67 3.14 -11.21 -2.64
C ASN A 67 2.09 -10.93 -3.72
N SER A 68 2.57 -10.51 -4.88
CA SER A 68 1.81 -10.31 -6.13
C SER A 68 2.80 -10.49 -7.29
N PHE A 69 2.31 -10.47 -8.53
CA PHE A 69 3.10 -10.54 -9.76
C PHE A 69 2.75 -9.36 -10.66
N TYR A 70 3.67 -8.98 -11.54
CA TYR A 70 3.60 -7.73 -12.29
C TYR A 70 2.38 -7.66 -13.20
N GLU A 71 2.10 -8.76 -13.91
CA GLU A 71 1.05 -8.87 -14.92
C GLU A 71 -0.36 -8.69 -14.33
N LEU A 72 -0.52 -8.88 -13.02
CA LEU A 72 -1.79 -8.68 -12.33
C LEU A 72 -2.15 -7.18 -12.21
N GLU A 73 -1.18 -6.34 -11.88
CA GLU A 73 -1.41 -4.92 -11.57
C GLU A 73 -0.27 -4.03 -12.12
N PRO A 74 0.01 -4.04 -13.44
CA PRO A 74 1.22 -3.41 -13.99
C PRO A 74 1.26 -1.90 -13.74
N ALA A 75 0.11 -1.21 -13.85
CA ALA A 75 0.00 0.22 -13.59
C ALA A 75 0.37 0.58 -12.13
N TYR A 76 -0.01 -0.26 -11.16
CA TYR A 76 0.28 -0.02 -9.76
C TYR A 76 1.71 -0.44 -9.39
N ALA A 77 2.24 -1.51 -9.99
CA ALA A 77 3.62 -1.92 -9.84
C ALA A 77 4.60 -0.85 -10.33
N ASP A 78 4.30 -0.26 -11.50
CA ASP A 78 5.05 0.86 -12.06
C ASP A 78 4.89 2.12 -11.23
N TYR A 79 3.66 2.46 -10.82
CA TYR A 79 3.40 3.60 -9.96
C TYR A 79 4.23 3.52 -8.66
N TYR A 80 4.25 2.36 -8.02
CA TYR A 80 4.94 2.17 -6.74
C TYR A 80 6.45 2.36 -6.85
N THR A 81 7.05 1.88 -7.93
CA THR A 81 8.51 1.89 -8.12
C THR A 81 9.00 3.17 -8.80
N LYS A 82 8.28 3.67 -9.81
CA LYS A 82 8.70 4.79 -10.66
C LYS A 82 8.18 6.14 -10.16
N VAL A 83 6.94 6.19 -9.65
CA VAL A 83 6.31 7.46 -9.22
C VAL A 83 6.55 7.70 -7.73
N LEU A 84 6.31 6.70 -6.88
CA LEU A 84 6.59 6.81 -5.44
C LEU A 84 8.07 6.55 -5.08
N GLY A 85 8.89 6.09 -6.03
CA GLY A 85 10.31 5.84 -5.82
C GLY A 85 10.62 4.73 -4.80
N ARG A 86 9.65 3.85 -4.51
CA ARG A 86 9.81 2.79 -3.50
C ARG A 86 10.57 1.61 -4.10
N LYS A 87 11.51 1.05 -3.33
CA LYS A 87 12.14 -0.24 -3.66
C LYS A 87 11.14 -1.35 -3.40
N ALA A 88 10.60 -1.98 -4.44
CA ALA A 88 9.67 -3.09 -4.30
C ALA A 88 10.06 -4.28 -5.18
N ARG A 89 9.86 -5.50 -4.67
CA ARG A 89 10.06 -6.75 -5.41
C ARG A 89 8.81 -7.60 -5.30
N HIS A 90 8.26 -7.97 -6.45
CA HIS A 90 7.10 -8.83 -6.58
C HIS A 90 7.57 -10.28 -6.67
N ILE A 91 7.14 -11.14 -5.75
CA ILE A 91 7.57 -12.55 -5.66
C ILE A 91 6.40 -13.54 -5.64
N GLY A 92 5.20 -13.03 -5.89
CA GLY A 92 3.97 -13.81 -5.78
C GLY A 92 3.62 -14.59 -7.06
N PRO A 93 2.57 -15.42 -6.97
CA PRO A 93 1.83 -15.73 -5.75
C PRO A 93 2.53 -16.82 -4.92
N LEU A 94 2.90 -16.51 -3.67
CA LEU A 94 3.61 -17.40 -2.75
C LEU A 94 2.86 -18.71 -2.45
N SER A 95 1.54 -18.71 -2.63
CA SER A 95 0.71 -19.92 -2.50
C SER A 95 1.08 -21.01 -3.50
N LEU A 96 1.75 -20.70 -4.61
CA LEU A 96 2.19 -21.68 -5.59
C LEU A 96 3.50 -22.38 -5.20
N CYS A 97 4.26 -21.86 -4.23
CA CYS A 97 5.54 -22.44 -3.83
C CYS A 97 5.43 -23.88 -3.30
N ASN A 98 4.29 -24.25 -2.70
CA ASN A 98 4.10 -25.57 -2.10
C ASN A 98 3.63 -26.64 -3.09
N ARG A 99 3.04 -26.24 -4.24
CA ARG A 99 2.48 -27.20 -5.21
C ARG A 99 3.56 -27.94 -6.01
N GLY A 100 4.76 -27.37 -6.12
CA GLY A 100 5.91 -28.03 -6.77
C GLY A 100 6.51 -29.18 -5.96
N ASN A 101 6.12 -29.35 -4.69
CA ASN A 101 6.61 -30.45 -3.83
C ASN A 101 5.64 -31.63 -3.74
N GLU A 102 4.42 -31.52 -4.30
CA GLU A 102 3.39 -32.55 -4.23
C GLU A 102 3.34 -33.45 -5.49
N GLU A 103 4.06 -33.11 -6.57
CA GLU A 103 4.17 -33.97 -7.77
C GLU A 103 5.33 -34.99 -7.69
N LYS A 104 5.84 -35.27 -6.48
CA LYS A 104 6.86 -36.29 -6.26
C LYS A 104 6.52 -37.16 -5.05
N SER A 105 5.43 -37.91 -5.16
CA SER A 105 5.11 -39.05 -4.28
C SER A 105 4.33 -40.10 -5.05
#